data_AF-A0A3P9DKX9-F1
#
_entry.id   AF-A0A3P9DKX9-F1
#
_cell.length_a   1.000
_cell.length_b   1.000
_cell.length_c   1.000
_cell.angle_alpha   90.00
_cell.angle_beta   90.00
_cell.angle_gamma   90.00
#
_symmetry.space_group_name_H-M   'P 1'
#
loop_
_entity.id
_entity.type
_entity.pdbx_description
1 polymer ?
#
loop_
_entity_poly.entity_id
_entity_poly.type
_entity_poly.pdbx_seq_one_letter_code
_entity_poly.pdbx_strand_id
1 'polypeptide(L)'
;LSRLVDREKLLEMLEDLKKEELEKFKWFLRDRDVLVELQPISESKLEKASTCDLVDLVVQTYTEKSGEVTKKVFRKINRNDLVQKLSDNSFLPLFSGSLVHLNSSLSGAFSSTKADQQNHFVDKHRVELIQRVSNIEQILDELQYKEVIDQEQYDKFRALPTSQGRMRELYSGPLKATCKDIFYESLLANEKFLVEDLSKK
;
A
#
# COMPACT_ATOMS: atom_id res chain seq x y z
N LEU A 1 17.22 -14.87 13.58
CA LEU A 1 15.97 -15.45 14.11
C LEU A 1 14.96 -15.47 12.98
N SER A 2 14.76 -16.65 12.41
CA SER A 2 13.99 -16.90 11.19
C SER A 2 12.50 -16.65 11.42
N ARG A 3 12.05 -15.44 11.09
CA ARG A 3 10.87 -15.13 10.26
C ARG A 3 9.70 -16.14 10.38
N LEU A 4 9.16 -16.33 11.59
CA LEU A 4 7.80 -16.85 11.73
C LEU A 4 6.87 -15.87 11.03
N VAL A 5 6.08 -16.35 10.09
CA VAL A 5 5.00 -15.55 9.52
C VAL A 5 3.87 -15.57 10.52
N ASP A 6 3.48 -14.40 11.01
CA ASP A 6 2.33 -14.26 11.89
C ASP A 6 1.10 -14.85 11.19
N ARG A 7 0.40 -15.77 11.87
CA ARG A 7 -0.84 -16.39 11.35
C ARG A 7 -1.81 -15.34 10.83
N GLU A 8 -1.96 -14.26 11.58
CA GLU A 8 -2.81 -13.11 11.24
C GLU A 8 -2.41 -12.46 9.92
N LYS A 9 -1.11 -12.33 9.66
CA LYS A 9 -0.60 -11.72 8.43
C LYS A 9 -0.78 -12.66 7.23
N LEU A 10 -0.58 -13.96 7.43
CA LEU A 10 -0.85 -14.96 6.41
C LEU A 10 -2.35 -14.99 6.04
N LEU A 11 -3.22 -14.83 7.04
CA LEU A 11 -4.66 -14.73 6.87
C LEU A 11 -5.03 -13.50 6.05
N GLU A 12 -4.58 -12.31 6.45
CA GLU A 12 -4.85 -11.04 5.74
C GLU A 12 -4.50 -11.16 4.24
N MET A 13 -3.34 -11.76 3.96
CA MET A 13 -2.87 -11.94 2.60
C MET A 13 -3.66 -12.97 1.79
N LEU A 14 -4.17 -14.02 2.44
CA LEU A 14 -5.05 -14.99 1.80
C LEU A 14 -6.47 -14.42 1.62
N GLU A 15 -6.91 -13.49 2.45
CA GLU A 15 -8.15 -12.73 2.26
C GLU A 15 -8.03 -11.71 1.11
N ASP A 16 -6.84 -11.15 0.89
CA ASP A 16 -6.51 -10.33 -0.28
C ASP A 16 -6.46 -11.14 -1.60
N LEU A 17 -6.54 -12.48 -1.54
CA LEU A 17 -6.65 -13.32 -2.73
C LEU A 17 -8.09 -13.45 -3.21
N LYS A 18 -8.29 -13.40 -4.52
CA LYS A 18 -9.57 -13.78 -5.12
C LYS A 18 -9.79 -15.28 -4.98
N LYS A 19 -11.05 -15.73 -5.00
CA LYS A 19 -11.41 -17.16 -4.93
C LYS A 19 -10.62 -18.04 -5.90
N GLU A 20 -10.45 -17.59 -7.14
CA GLU A 20 -9.66 -18.28 -8.17
C GLU A 20 -8.18 -18.42 -7.80
N GLU A 21 -7.60 -17.40 -7.15
CA GLU A 21 -6.21 -17.40 -6.70
C GLU A 21 -6.03 -18.27 -5.46
N LEU A 22 -7.03 -18.29 -4.57
CA LEU A 22 -7.11 -19.16 -3.40
C LEU A 22 -7.16 -20.64 -3.82
N GLU A 23 -7.96 -20.97 -4.83
CA GLU A 23 -8.00 -22.31 -5.42
C GLU A 23 -6.65 -22.70 -6.04
N LYS A 24 -6.01 -21.77 -6.76
CA LYS A 24 -4.64 -21.99 -7.26
C LYS A 24 -3.63 -22.17 -6.11
N PHE A 25 -3.76 -21.40 -5.04
CA PHE A 25 -2.90 -21.51 -3.86
C PHE A 25 -3.03 -22.90 -3.22
N LYS A 26 -4.26 -23.38 -3.02
CA LYS A 26 -4.55 -24.75 -2.56
C LYS A 26 -3.98 -25.81 -3.52
N TRP A 27 -4.09 -25.58 -4.83
CA TRP A 27 -3.53 -26.44 -5.86
C TRP A 27 -2.00 -26.51 -5.81
N PHE A 28 -1.30 -25.43 -5.50
CA PHE A 28 0.15 -25.44 -5.35
C PHE A 28 0.63 -26.02 -4.00
N LEU A 29 -0.24 -26.09 -2.99
CA LEU A 29 0.06 -26.76 -1.71
C LEU A 29 0.02 -28.29 -1.80
N ARG A 30 -0.62 -28.86 -2.83
CA ARG A 30 -0.53 -30.29 -3.16
C ARG A 30 0.61 -30.62 -4.13
N ASP A 31 1.20 -29.59 -4.75
CA ASP A 31 2.22 -29.74 -5.79
C ASP A 31 3.60 -30.03 -5.18
N ARG A 32 4.13 -31.23 -5.46
CA ARG A 32 5.45 -31.66 -4.96
C ARG A 32 6.61 -30.87 -5.58
N ASP A 33 6.44 -30.30 -6.77
CA ASP A 33 7.49 -29.50 -7.41
C ASP A 33 7.66 -28.14 -6.73
N VAL A 34 6.63 -27.63 -6.06
CA VAL A 34 6.74 -26.45 -5.19
C VAL A 34 7.34 -26.82 -3.82
N LEU A 35 7.01 -28.00 -3.31
CA LEU A 35 7.33 -28.51 -1.97
C LEU A 35 8.39 -29.61 -1.98
N VAL A 36 9.48 -29.42 -2.73
CA VAL A 36 10.53 -30.43 -3.00
C VAL A 36 11.10 -31.11 -1.74
N GLU A 37 10.96 -30.51 -0.55
CA GLU A 37 11.48 -31.03 0.72
C GLU A 37 10.42 -31.16 1.83
N LEU A 38 9.13 -30.97 1.53
CA LEU A 38 8.07 -30.93 2.53
C LEU A 38 6.89 -31.84 2.16
N GLN A 39 6.18 -32.36 3.17
CA GLN A 39 5.03 -33.23 2.94
C GLN A 39 3.86 -32.42 2.37
N PRO A 40 3.33 -32.79 1.18
CA PRO A 40 2.14 -32.15 0.63
C PRO A 40 0.94 -32.35 1.55
N ILE A 41 0.12 -31.32 1.67
CA ILE A 41 -1.12 -31.40 2.44
C ILE A 41 -2.16 -32.20 1.63
N SER A 42 -2.90 -33.08 2.31
CA SER A 42 -3.96 -33.87 1.65
C SER A 42 -5.06 -32.99 1.06
N GLU A 43 -5.40 -33.25 -0.20
CA GLU A 43 -6.43 -32.54 -0.98
C GLU A 43 -7.78 -32.46 -0.27
N SER A 44 -8.19 -33.55 0.39
CA SER A 44 -9.43 -33.63 1.15
C SER A 44 -9.52 -32.62 2.30
N LYS A 45 -8.37 -32.18 2.84
CA LYS A 45 -8.31 -31.12 3.86
C LYS A 45 -8.30 -29.73 3.22
N LEU A 46 -7.63 -29.55 2.09
CA LEU A 46 -7.53 -28.26 1.37
C LEU A 46 -8.84 -27.84 0.71
N GLU A 47 -9.54 -28.79 0.07
CA GLU A 47 -10.79 -28.52 -0.64
C GLU A 47 -11.88 -28.02 0.33
N LYS A 48 -11.94 -28.62 1.52
CA LYS A 48 -12.90 -28.24 2.59
C LYS A 48 -12.41 -27.10 3.48
N ALA A 49 -11.14 -26.73 3.42
CA ALA A 49 -10.56 -25.69 4.27
C ALA A 49 -11.04 -24.30 3.84
N SER A 50 -11.53 -23.54 4.83
CA SER A 50 -11.74 -22.10 4.73
C SER A 50 -10.39 -21.37 4.72
N THR A 51 -10.38 -20.06 4.44
CA THR A 51 -9.16 -19.24 4.46
C THR A 51 -8.41 -19.34 5.81
N CYS A 52 -9.14 -19.33 6.93
CA CYS A 52 -8.58 -19.54 8.26
C CYS A 52 -8.02 -20.95 8.45
N ASP A 53 -8.80 -21.98 8.09
CA ASP A 53 -8.34 -23.36 8.19
C ASP A 53 -7.08 -23.59 7.35
N LEU A 54 -6.97 -22.93 6.19
CA LEU A 54 -5.80 -22.99 5.33
C LEU A 54 -4.56 -22.39 5.99
N VAL A 55 -4.71 -21.25 6.68
CA VAL A 55 -3.61 -20.63 7.45
C VAL A 55 -3.14 -21.57 8.53
N ASP A 56 -4.07 -22.07 9.35
CA ASP A 56 -3.74 -23.00 10.43
C ASP A 56 -3.12 -24.28 9.89
N LEU A 57 -3.61 -24.81 8.77
CA LEU A 57 -3.08 -26.01 8.14
C LEU A 57 -1.65 -25.79 7.63
N VAL A 58 -1.36 -24.65 6.99
CA VAL A 58 -0.02 -24.28 6.51
C VAL A 58 0.94 -24.05 7.68
N VAL A 59 0.48 -23.38 8.74
CA VAL A 59 1.30 -23.09 9.93
C VAL A 59 1.50 -24.34 10.77
N GLN A 60 0.51 -25.22 10.88
CA GLN A 60 0.61 -26.47 11.64
C GLN A 60 1.42 -27.54 10.89
N THR A 61 1.33 -27.58 9.55
CA THR A 61 2.05 -28.57 8.74
C THR A 61 3.51 -28.18 8.56
N TYR A 62 3.80 -26.90 8.30
CA TYR A 62 5.14 -26.46 7.94
C TYR A 62 5.83 -25.67 9.05
N THR A 63 5.13 -25.24 10.10
CA THR A 63 5.66 -24.55 11.30
C THR A 63 6.66 -23.44 10.93
N GLU A 64 7.96 -23.68 11.11
CA GLU A 64 9.03 -22.72 10.78
C GLU A 64 9.22 -22.47 9.27
N LYS A 65 8.86 -23.45 8.43
CA LYS A 65 8.94 -23.38 6.97
C LYS A 65 7.69 -22.79 6.31
N SER A 66 6.64 -22.51 7.08
CA SER A 66 5.38 -21.94 6.59
C SER A 66 5.60 -20.65 5.78
N GLY A 67 6.50 -19.78 6.24
CA GLY A 67 6.81 -18.55 5.53
C GLY A 67 7.49 -18.75 4.18
N GLU A 68 8.40 -19.73 4.06
CA GLU A 68 9.06 -20.06 2.80
C GLU A 68 8.09 -20.69 1.80
N VAL A 69 7.25 -21.62 2.27
CA VAL A 69 6.21 -22.26 1.47
C VAL A 69 5.24 -21.23 0.90
N THR A 70 4.69 -20.39 1.77
CA THR A 70 3.73 -19.36 1.38
C THR A 70 4.33 -18.40 0.36
N LYS A 71 5.60 -17.97 0.52
CA LYS A 71 6.29 -17.13 -0.47
C LYS A 71 6.46 -17.83 -1.82
N LYS A 72 6.84 -19.11 -1.83
CA LYS A 72 6.98 -19.88 -3.07
C LYS A 72 5.64 -20.00 -3.81
N VAL A 73 4.57 -20.33 -3.08
CA VAL A 73 3.23 -20.45 -3.66
C VAL A 73 2.75 -19.10 -4.19
N PHE A 74 2.93 -18.01 -3.45
CA PHE A 74 2.57 -16.67 -3.92
C PHE A 74 3.31 -16.27 -5.21
N ARG A 75 4.60 -16.59 -5.35
CA ARG A 75 5.32 -16.39 -6.63
C ARG A 75 4.71 -17.21 -7.78
N LYS A 76 4.27 -18.45 -7.52
CA LYS A 76 3.68 -19.32 -8.54
C LYS A 76 2.32 -18.84 -9.04
N ILE A 77 1.52 -18.23 -8.17
CA ILE A 77 0.25 -17.59 -8.57
C ILE A 77 0.43 -16.16 -9.11
N ASN A 78 1.66 -15.73 -9.37
CA ASN A 78 1.99 -14.38 -9.83
C ASN A 78 1.65 -13.23 -8.85
N ARG A 79 1.40 -13.54 -7.57
CA ARG A 79 1.18 -12.55 -6.51
C ARG A 79 2.48 -12.14 -5.83
N ASN A 80 3.37 -11.53 -6.60
CA ASN A 80 4.67 -11.06 -6.08
C ASN A 80 4.53 -9.85 -5.12
N ASP A 81 3.42 -9.11 -5.22
CA ASP A 81 2.99 -8.07 -4.28
C ASP A 81 2.91 -8.61 -2.84
N LEU A 82 2.30 -9.78 -2.67
CA LEU A 82 2.17 -10.45 -1.39
C LEU A 82 3.53 -10.95 -0.86
N VAL A 83 4.41 -11.42 -1.75
CA VAL A 83 5.77 -11.87 -1.38
C VAL A 83 6.62 -10.72 -0.86
N GLN A 84 6.47 -9.52 -1.43
CA GLN A 84 7.10 -8.29 -0.94
C GLN A 84 6.52 -7.89 0.42
N LYS A 85 5.19 -7.88 0.59
CA LYS A 85 4.52 -7.61 1.89
C LYS A 85 4.96 -8.57 3.02
N LEU A 86 5.31 -9.82 2.69
CA LEU A 86 5.94 -10.78 3.62
C LEU A 86 7.44 -10.59 3.84
N SER A 87 8.12 -9.91 2.92
CA SER A 87 9.57 -9.66 2.99
C SER A 87 9.89 -8.33 3.65
N ASP A 88 9.02 -7.33 3.54
CA ASP A 88 9.25 -6.01 4.12
C ASP A 88 8.98 -5.96 5.64
N ASN A 89 8.72 -7.11 6.27
CA ASN A 89 8.47 -7.23 7.70
C ASN A 89 9.72 -7.17 8.60
N SER A 90 10.83 -6.60 8.14
CA SER A 90 11.91 -6.16 9.03
C SER A 90 11.82 -4.64 9.23
N PHE A 91 11.47 -4.25 10.46
CA PHE A 91 11.31 -2.89 11.03
C PHE A 91 9.93 -2.26 10.71
N LEU A 92 9.01 -2.07 11.67
CA LEU A 92 9.20 -1.55 13.03
C LEU A 92 8.16 -2.09 14.05
N PRO A 93 8.55 -2.29 15.33
CA PRO A 93 7.62 -2.16 16.45
C PRO A 93 7.42 -0.68 16.79
N LEU A 94 6.32 -0.35 17.46
CA LEU A 94 6.04 0.93 18.14
C LEU A 94 5.26 1.99 17.34
N PHE A 95 3.93 1.85 17.29
CA PHE A 95 3.05 2.96 17.65
C PHE A 95 1.98 2.43 18.62
N SER A 96 2.42 2.14 19.84
CA SER A 96 1.57 2.22 21.02
C SER A 96 1.47 3.70 21.36
N GLY A 97 0.34 4.33 21.02
CA GLY A 97 0.17 5.76 21.23
C GLY A 97 -0.96 6.35 20.41
N SER A 98 -2.19 5.99 20.77
CA SER A 98 -3.42 6.73 20.43
C SER A 98 -3.90 6.66 18.97
N LEU A 99 -4.80 5.71 18.69
CA LEU A 99 -5.90 5.96 17.78
C LEU A 99 -7.21 5.78 18.54
N VAL A 100 -7.72 6.93 18.97
CA VAL A 100 -9.11 7.09 19.36
C VAL A 100 -10.01 6.98 18.13
N HIS A 101 -11.14 6.31 18.37
CA HIS A 101 -12.40 6.35 17.61
C HIS A 101 -12.56 5.44 16.38
N LEU A 102 -13.07 4.24 16.69
CA LEU A 102 -14.33 3.66 16.19
C LEU A 102 -14.68 3.91 14.73
N ASN A 103 -14.76 2.84 13.94
CA ASN A 103 -16.07 2.47 13.40
C ASN A 103 -16.16 0.96 13.11
N SER A 104 -17.11 0.32 13.80
CA SER A 104 -17.65 -0.98 13.44
C SER A 104 -18.92 -0.72 12.62
N SER A 105 -18.95 -1.14 11.36
CA SER A 105 -19.97 -2.05 10.81
C SER A 105 -19.94 -2.06 9.28
N LEU A 106 -19.95 -3.28 8.77
CA LEU A 106 -19.93 -3.70 7.39
C LEU A 106 -21.20 -3.30 6.64
N SER A 107 -21.07 -2.78 5.42
CA SER A 107 -21.66 -3.36 4.19
C SER A 107 -21.80 -2.34 3.07
N GLY A 108 -21.29 -2.72 1.90
CA GLY A 108 -21.80 -2.24 0.62
C GLY A 108 -20.95 -1.18 -0.06
N ALA A 109 -20.41 -1.58 -1.20
CA ALA A 109 -19.91 -0.75 -2.28
C ALA A 109 -18.60 0.00 -2.02
N PHE A 110 -17.62 -0.31 -2.88
CA PHE A 110 -16.66 0.67 -3.39
C PHE A 110 -15.98 1.52 -2.32
N SER A 111 -15.04 0.93 -1.57
CA SER A 111 -14.16 1.76 -0.72
C SER A 111 -13.11 2.40 -1.60
N SER A 112 -13.46 3.57 -2.13
CA SER A 112 -12.54 4.67 -2.43
C SER A 112 -11.38 4.63 -1.44
N THR A 113 -10.23 4.21 -1.97
CA THR A 113 -8.94 4.15 -1.27
C THR A 113 -8.65 5.49 -0.59
N LYS A 114 -7.89 5.52 0.50
CA LYS A 114 -7.43 6.78 1.15
C LYS A 114 -6.87 7.82 0.16
N ALA A 115 -6.27 7.35 -0.94
CA ALA A 115 -5.82 8.17 -2.06
C ALA A 115 -6.95 8.96 -2.72
N ASP A 116 -8.17 8.43 -2.81
CA ASP A 116 -9.34 9.08 -3.41
C ASP A 116 -9.80 10.31 -2.59
N GLN A 117 -9.74 10.22 -1.25
CA GLN A 117 -10.05 11.35 -0.36
C GLN A 117 -8.98 12.45 -0.42
N GLN A 118 -7.70 12.07 -0.45
CA GLN A 118 -6.58 13.02 -0.60
C GLN A 118 -6.60 13.69 -1.97
N ASN A 119 -6.87 12.92 -3.03
CA ASN A 119 -7.05 13.43 -4.38
C ASN A 119 -8.19 14.46 -4.42
N HIS A 120 -9.34 14.11 -3.85
CA HIS A 120 -10.49 15.01 -3.80
C HIS A 120 -10.19 16.28 -2.99
N PHE A 121 -9.41 16.20 -1.91
CA PHE A 121 -9.04 17.36 -1.10
C PHE A 121 -8.11 18.32 -1.86
N VAL A 122 -7.05 17.78 -2.47
CA VAL A 122 -6.06 18.52 -3.25
C VAL A 122 -6.73 19.20 -4.46
N ASP A 123 -7.69 18.54 -5.11
CA ASP A 123 -8.47 19.11 -6.21
C ASP A 123 -9.48 20.15 -5.72
N LYS A 124 -10.23 19.86 -4.65
CA LYS A 124 -11.24 20.75 -4.06
C LYS A 124 -10.63 22.07 -3.57
N HIS A 125 -9.43 22.03 -3.00
CA HIS A 125 -8.74 23.20 -2.46
C HIS A 125 -7.61 23.73 -3.35
N ARG A 126 -7.58 23.35 -4.65
CA ARG A 126 -6.54 23.76 -5.60
C ARG A 126 -6.25 25.26 -5.58
N VAL A 127 -7.29 26.10 -5.57
CA VAL A 127 -7.12 27.57 -5.58
C VAL A 127 -6.46 28.06 -4.29
N GLU A 128 -6.89 27.57 -3.14
CA GLU A 128 -6.33 28.02 -1.85
C GLU A 128 -4.90 27.53 -1.67
N LEU A 129 -4.59 26.31 -2.14
CA LEU A 129 -3.23 25.79 -2.18
C LEU A 129 -2.35 26.65 -3.09
N ILE A 130 -2.80 26.98 -4.30
CA ILE A 130 -2.06 27.89 -5.20
C ILE A 130 -1.83 29.27 -4.56
N GLN A 131 -2.84 29.83 -3.89
CA GLN A 131 -2.79 31.16 -3.25
C GLN A 131 -1.93 31.24 -2.02
N ARG A 132 -1.97 30.22 -1.16
CA ARG A 132 -1.36 30.30 0.17
C ARG A 132 -0.06 29.52 0.32
N VAL A 133 0.21 28.57 -0.57
CA VAL A 133 1.50 27.87 -0.58
C VAL A 133 2.58 28.84 -1.02
N SER A 134 3.39 29.28 -0.06
CA SER A 134 4.55 30.15 -0.33
C SER A 134 5.81 29.33 -0.61
N ASN A 135 5.90 28.12 -0.04
CA ASN A 135 7.08 27.25 -0.11
C ASN A 135 6.97 26.16 -1.18
N ILE A 136 6.72 26.57 -2.43
CA ILE A 136 6.61 25.62 -3.57
C ILE A 136 7.93 24.91 -3.87
N GLU A 137 9.08 25.53 -3.60
CA GLU A 137 10.41 24.97 -3.91
C GLU A 137 10.70 23.72 -3.07
N GLN A 138 10.37 23.74 -1.77
CA GLN A 138 10.50 22.57 -0.91
C GLN A 138 9.60 21.42 -1.36
N ILE A 139 8.39 21.74 -1.83
CA ILE A 139 7.47 20.72 -2.37
C ILE A 139 8.00 20.15 -3.69
N LEU A 140 8.57 20.98 -4.56
CA LEU A 140 9.19 20.53 -5.81
C LEU A 140 10.44 19.67 -5.56
N ASP A 141 11.28 20.03 -4.59
CA ASP A 141 12.46 19.26 -4.20
C ASP A 141 12.07 17.88 -3.64
N GLU A 142 11.02 17.82 -2.80
CA GLU A 142 10.48 16.54 -2.33
C GLU A 142 9.90 15.69 -3.46
N LEU A 143 9.17 16.32 -4.39
CA LEU A 143 8.61 15.61 -5.55
C LEU A 143 9.70 15.11 -6.50
N GLN A 144 10.78 15.86 -6.68
CA GLN A 144 11.95 15.41 -7.44
C GLN A 144 12.65 14.25 -6.71
N TYR A 145 12.81 14.34 -5.39
CA TYR A 145 13.43 13.30 -4.58
C TYR A 145 12.63 11.99 -4.60
N LYS A 146 11.30 12.06 -4.63
CA LYS A 146 10.43 10.88 -4.75
C LYS A 146 10.25 10.38 -6.20
N GLU A 147 11.07 10.86 -7.14
CA GLU A 147 11.06 10.50 -8.58
C GLU A 147 9.70 10.76 -9.28
N VAL A 148 8.92 11.73 -8.77
CA VAL A 148 7.60 12.09 -9.33
C VAL A 148 7.73 12.99 -10.56
N ILE A 149 8.81 13.76 -10.61
CA ILE A 149 9.05 14.80 -11.61
C ILE A 149 10.47 14.63 -12.14
N ASP A 150 10.60 14.44 -13.45
CA ASP A 150 11.91 14.42 -14.13
C ASP A 150 12.60 15.78 -14.08
N GLN A 151 13.92 15.77 -14.22
CA GLN A 151 14.76 16.99 -14.26
C GLN A 151 14.23 18.03 -15.26
N GLU A 152 13.75 17.60 -16.44
CA GLU A 152 13.21 18.49 -17.48
C GLU A 152 11.93 19.23 -17.03
N GLN A 153 11.09 18.57 -16.23
CA GLN A 153 9.87 19.14 -15.68
C GLN A 153 10.21 20.06 -14.50
N TYR A 154 11.15 19.65 -13.65
CA TYR A 154 11.68 20.49 -12.57
C TYR A 154 12.26 21.81 -13.11
N ASP A 155 13.04 21.76 -14.19
CA ASP A 155 13.58 22.96 -14.84
C ASP A 155 12.48 23.87 -15.41
N LYS A 156 11.39 23.31 -15.94
CA LYS A 156 10.20 24.09 -16.37
C LYS A 156 9.52 24.79 -15.18
N PHE A 157 9.41 24.12 -14.03
CA PHE A 157 8.89 24.75 -12.82
C PHE A 157 9.83 25.83 -12.28
N ARG A 158 11.14 25.58 -12.27
CA ARG A 158 12.14 26.58 -11.84
C ARG A 158 12.18 27.81 -12.76
N ALA A 159 11.95 27.62 -14.06
CA ALA A 159 11.89 28.70 -15.04
C ALA A 159 10.68 29.63 -14.86
N LEU A 160 9.63 29.20 -14.16
CA LEU A 160 8.47 30.05 -13.88
C LEU A 160 8.82 31.06 -12.77
N PRO A 161 8.52 32.36 -12.96
CA PRO A 161 8.92 33.40 -12.01
C PRO A 161 8.01 33.53 -10.78
N THR A 162 6.81 32.94 -10.79
CA THR A 162 5.83 33.08 -9.70
C THR A 162 5.49 31.72 -9.09
N SER A 163 5.42 31.66 -7.76
CA SER A 163 5.01 30.44 -7.02
C SER A 163 3.63 29.94 -7.46
N GLN A 164 2.74 30.87 -7.81
CA GLN A 164 1.42 30.64 -8.39
C GLN A 164 1.47 29.88 -9.72
N GLY A 165 2.32 30.35 -10.65
CA GLY A 165 2.49 29.75 -11.96
C GLY A 165 3.05 28.33 -11.84
N ARG A 166 4.05 28.16 -10.97
CA ARG A 166 4.64 26.84 -10.65
C ARG A 166 3.59 25.86 -10.14
N MET A 167 2.76 26.30 -9.21
CA MET A 167 1.72 25.45 -8.64
C MET A 167 0.66 25.07 -9.69
N ARG A 168 0.21 26.02 -10.53
CA ARG A 168 -0.74 25.73 -11.62
C ARG A 168 -0.19 24.71 -12.61
N GLU A 169 1.07 24.87 -12.97
CA GLU A 169 1.73 24.02 -13.94
C GLU A 169 1.96 22.63 -13.39
N LEU A 170 2.25 22.51 -12.09
CA LEU A 170 2.34 21.23 -11.42
C LEU A 170 1.00 20.50 -11.51
N TYR A 171 -0.10 21.17 -11.18
CA TYR A 171 -1.46 20.62 -11.34
C TYR A 171 -1.85 20.30 -12.79
N SER A 172 -1.24 20.93 -13.78
CA SER A 172 -1.56 20.74 -15.21
C SER A 172 -0.68 19.70 -15.91
N GLY A 173 0.51 19.41 -15.40
CA GLY A 173 1.49 18.50 -16.03
C GLY A 173 1.63 17.16 -15.31
N PRO A 174 2.47 17.04 -14.26
CA PRO A 174 2.85 15.74 -13.66
C PRO A 174 1.92 15.26 -12.54
N LEU A 175 0.99 16.09 -12.06
CA LEU A 175 0.13 15.80 -10.90
C LEU A 175 -1.02 14.85 -11.28
N LYS A 176 -0.65 13.67 -11.76
CA LYS A 176 -1.53 12.52 -12.01
C LYS A 176 -2.09 12.00 -10.69
N ALA A 177 -3.19 11.24 -10.75
CA ALA A 177 -3.87 10.70 -9.57
C ALA A 177 -2.99 9.86 -8.63
N THR A 178 -1.84 9.38 -9.12
CA THR A 178 -0.80 8.65 -8.38
C THR A 178 0.29 9.51 -7.73
N CYS A 179 0.25 10.83 -7.89
CA CYS A 179 1.26 11.77 -7.40
C CYS A 179 0.67 12.84 -6.46
N LYS A 180 -0.67 12.87 -6.36
CA LYS A 180 -1.47 13.79 -5.56
C LYS A 180 -1.39 13.48 -4.07
N ASP A 181 -1.22 12.21 -3.73
CA ASP A 181 -0.93 11.70 -2.39
C ASP A 181 0.45 12.17 -1.91
N ILE A 182 1.49 12.05 -2.76
CA ILE A 182 2.84 12.54 -2.45
C ILE A 182 2.82 14.06 -2.29
N PHE A 183 2.11 14.76 -3.17
CA PHE A 183 1.93 16.21 -3.06
C PHE A 183 1.22 16.63 -1.77
N TYR A 184 0.17 15.90 -1.36
CA TYR A 184 -0.50 16.12 -0.09
C TYR A 184 0.41 15.86 1.11
N GLU A 185 1.26 14.82 1.06
CA GLU A 185 2.28 14.59 2.09
C GLU A 185 3.27 15.73 2.19
N SER A 186 3.80 16.22 1.06
CA SER A 186 4.74 17.34 1.06
C SER A 186 4.08 18.63 1.54
N LEU A 187 2.80 18.85 1.23
CA LEU A 187 2.00 19.93 1.81
C LEU A 187 1.83 19.76 3.32
N LEU A 188 1.60 18.54 3.81
CA LEU A 188 1.47 18.27 5.23
C LEU A 188 2.82 18.46 5.95
N ALA A 189 3.93 18.08 5.33
CA ALA A 189 5.26 18.23 5.92
C ALA A 189 5.69 19.69 6.05
N ASN A 190 5.43 20.49 5.00
CA ASN A 190 5.93 21.86 4.90
C ASN A 190 4.89 22.92 5.34
N GLU A 191 3.60 22.66 5.14
CA GLU A 191 2.49 23.59 5.33
C GLU A 191 1.32 22.95 6.12
N LYS A 192 1.63 22.15 7.16
CA LYS A 192 0.61 21.45 7.98
C LYS A 192 -0.54 22.35 8.47
N PHE A 193 -0.23 23.60 8.81
CA PHE A 193 -1.21 24.55 9.31
C PHE A 193 -2.21 24.96 8.23
N LEU A 194 -1.74 25.07 6.98
CA LEU A 194 -2.59 25.35 5.83
C LEU A 194 -3.52 24.17 5.53
N VAL A 195 -2.97 22.96 5.56
CA VAL A 195 -3.75 21.74 5.34
C VAL A 195 -4.82 21.57 6.42
N GLU A 196 -4.49 21.85 7.68
CA GLU A 196 -5.44 21.78 8.79
C GLU A 196 -6.54 22.86 8.70
N ASP A 197 -6.20 24.09 8.26
CA ASP A 197 -7.17 25.18 8.01
C ASP A 197 -8.13 24.81 6.88
N LEU A 198 -7.61 24.26 5.78
CA LEU A 198 -8.40 23.83 4.63
C LEU A 198 -9.25 22.59 4.93
N SER A 199 -8.79 21.70 5.80
CA SER A 199 -9.53 20.51 6.24
C SER A 199 -10.73 20.81 7.12
N LYS A 200 -10.80 22.01 7.72
CA LYS A 200 -11.88 22.45 8.62
C LYS A 200 -12.98 23.24 7.89
N LYS A 201 -12.86 23.43 6.57
CA LYS A 201 -13.66 24.36 5.76
C LYS A 201 -14.55 23.62 4.75
#